data_AF-A0A6V7PA21-F1
#
_entry.id   AF-A0A6V7PA21-F1
#
_cell.length_a   1.000
_cell.length_b   1.000
_cell.length_c   1.000
_cell.angle_alpha   90.00
_cell.angle_beta   90.00
_cell.angle_gamma   90.00
#
_symmetry.space_group_name_H-M   'P 1'
#
loop_
_entity.id
_entity.type
_entity.pdbx_description
1 polymer ?
#
loop_
_entity_poly.entity_id
_entity_poly.type
_entity_poly.pdbx_seq_one_letter_code
_entity_poly.pdbx_strand_id
1 'polypeptide(L)'
;MEASDRDHEAEDAAKICQPDKETDGVRAVTIGPYHRYPQDQVIFDDEYKWAVTRYIARRWAHFDSSIYLQAMAEMELDARRYYAYDFHEEIGSYDFLVMLLLDSAFILFVLDAVGNKELLYSGNDPFGYGTLLLKVQDSIMEIKIDLLRLDNQIPFFAVEQLYVISHCGKPDYHNDYLQEKFRNLVLSGFKDLYPKREKGRRINFEDTEFDHLLHLFHWSRVPEDKYLSAPQ
;
A
#
# COMPACT_ATOMS: atom_id res chain seq x y z
N MET A 1 14.23 10.92 57.39
CA MET A 1 15.14 10.61 56.28
C MET A 1 14.44 9.73 55.25
N GLU A 2 13.14 9.95 55.00
CA GLU A 2 12.27 9.06 54.17
C GLU A 2 11.43 9.84 53.13
N ALA A 3 11.68 11.15 53.01
CA ALA A 3 11.05 12.01 52.00
C ALA A 3 11.93 12.12 50.74
N SER A 4 13.26 12.10 50.91
CA SER A 4 14.23 12.25 49.81
C SER A 4 14.28 11.06 48.86
N ASP A 5 14.03 9.83 49.33
CA ASP A 5 14.11 8.63 48.50
C ASP A 5 12.84 8.43 47.65
N ARG A 6 11.68 8.90 48.13
CA ARG A 6 10.41 8.83 47.39
C ARG A 6 10.34 9.82 46.23
N ASP A 7 10.98 10.98 46.37
CA ASP A 7 11.07 11.95 45.29
C ASP A 7 12.02 11.47 44.19
N HIS A 8 13.12 10.77 44.53
CA HIS A 8 14.01 10.16 43.54
C HIS A 8 13.38 8.95 42.82
N GLU A 9 12.63 8.08 43.51
CA GLU A 9 11.89 7.00 42.85
C GLU A 9 10.76 7.52 41.95
N ALA A 10 10.10 8.63 42.32
CA ALA A 10 9.09 9.27 41.47
C ALA A 10 9.70 9.96 40.24
N GLU A 11 10.89 10.54 40.38
CA GLU A 11 11.64 11.16 39.28
C GLU A 11 12.24 10.13 38.31
N ASP A 12 12.65 8.96 38.82
CA ASP A 12 13.11 7.83 38.00
C ASP A 12 11.93 7.09 37.33
N ALA A 13 10.78 6.95 38.01
CA ALA A 13 9.56 6.42 37.39
C ALA A 13 9.00 7.37 36.29
N ALA A 14 9.17 8.68 36.45
CA ALA A 14 8.80 9.67 35.44
C ALA A 14 9.75 9.69 34.23
N LYS A 15 10.99 9.22 34.37
CA LYS A 15 11.92 8.99 33.24
C LYS A 15 11.63 7.69 32.49
N ILE A 16 11.10 6.68 33.15
CA ILE A 16 10.74 5.39 32.54
C ILE A 16 9.45 5.50 31.70
N CYS A 17 8.64 6.54 31.92
CA CYS A 17 7.36 6.73 31.26
C CYS A 17 7.30 8.00 30.38
N GLN A 18 8.44 8.50 29.91
CA GLN A 18 8.41 9.35 28.72
C GLN A 18 8.27 8.41 27.53
N PRO A 19 7.17 8.47 26.75
CA PRO A 19 7.14 7.75 25.50
C PRO A 19 8.35 8.22 24.70
N ASP A 20 9.20 7.27 24.30
CA ASP A 20 10.29 7.55 23.38
C ASP A 20 9.72 8.40 22.25
N LYS A 21 10.26 9.60 22.06
CA LYS A 21 10.00 10.42 20.87
C LYS A 21 10.68 9.79 19.64
N GLU A 22 10.65 8.47 19.51
CA GLU A 22 11.21 7.72 18.40
C GLU A 22 10.09 7.13 17.53
N THR A 23 9.76 7.89 16.48
CA THR A 23 9.39 7.35 15.16
C THR A 23 8.05 6.59 15.02
N ASP A 24 6.94 7.17 15.47
CA ASP A 24 5.60 6.64 15.13
C ASP A 24 5.11 7.05 13.73
N GLY A 25 5.92 7.77 12.95
CA GLY A 25 5.58 8.21 11.59
C GLY A 25 5.88 7.17 10.50
N VAL A 26 5.23 7.32 9.36
CA VAL A 26 5.63 6.71 8.08
C VAL A 26 7.09 7.06 7.78
N ARG A 27 7.89 6.08 7.36
CA ARG A 27 9.36 6.24 7.29
C ARG A 27 9.88 6.56 5.90
N ALA A 28 9.23 6.04 4.87
CA ALA A 28 9.67 6.10 3.48
C ALA A 28 8.58 6.63 2.55
N VAL A 29 7.33 6.15 2.66
CA VAL A 29 6.25 6.47 1.72
C VAL A 29 4.87 6.59 2.35
N THR A 30 4.21 7.71 2.09
CA THR A 30 2.82 7.94 2.49
C THR A 30 1.87 7.38 1.45
N ILE A 31 0.80 6.72 1.89
CA ILE A 31 -0.23 6.08 1.07
C ILE A 31 -1.58 6.37 1.70
N GLY A 32 -2.53 6.79 0.88
CA GLY A 32 -3.85 7.19 1.34
C GLY A 32 -3.87 8.60 1.95
N PRO A 33 -5.02 8.98 2.53
CA PRO A 33 -5.34 10.39 2.80
C PRO A 33 -4.70 10.92 4.09
N TYR A 34 -4.41 10.07 5.07
CA TYR A 34 -4.04 10.51 6.42
C TYR A 34 -2.65 11.14 6.53
N HIS A 35 -1.73 10.75 5.63
CA HIS A 35 -0.35 11.22 5.66
C HIS A 35 -0.01 12.09 4.45
N ARG A 36 -1.01 12.75 3.84
CA ARG A 36 -0.81 13.51 2.61
C ARG A 36 0.05 14.77 2.80
N TYR A 37 0.03 15.34 4.02
CA TYR A 37 0.88 16.44 4.43
C TYR A 37 1.75 15.99 5.61
N PRO A 38 2.75 15.12 5.36
CA PRO A 38 3.56 14.59 6.44
C PRO A 38 4.34 15.74 7.09
N GLN A 39 4.50 15.67 8.41
CA GLN A 39 5.27 16.67 9.16
C GLN A 39 6.75 16.64 8.78
N ASP A 40 7.23 15.46 8.35
CA ASP A 40 8.59 15.22 7.88
C ASP A 40 8.60 14.87 6.38
N GLN A 41 9.70 15.19 5.69
CA GLN A 41 9.85 14.86 4.28
C GLN A 41 10.03 13.35 4.11
N VAL A 42 9.15 12.72 3.32
CA VAL A 42 9.27 11.31 2.94
C VAL A 42 10.11 11.14 1.67
N ILE A 43 10.74 9.97 1.54
CA ILE A 43 11.63 9.65 0.40
C ILE A 43 10.84 9.55 -0.91
N PHE A 44 9.61 9.01 -0.83
CA PHE A 44 8.73 8.77 -1.96
C PHE A 44 7.48 9.65 -1.87
N ASP A 45 7.68 10.94 -2.08
CA ASP A 45 6.61 11.94 -2.15
C ASP A 45 5.78 11.84 -3.45
N ASP A 46 4.78 12.71 -3.58
CA ASP A 46 3.90 12.75 -4.76
C ASP A 46 4.68 13.04 -6.06
N GLU A 47 5.80 13.78 -6.02
CA GLU A 47 6.63 14.01 -7.21
C GLU A 47 7.25 12.69 -7.69
N TYR A 48 7.75 11.87 -6.76
CA TYR A 48 8.26 10.55 -7.07
C TYR A 48 7.15 9.64 -7.62
N LYS A 49 5.98 9.60 -6.98
CA LYS A 49 4.83 8.80 -7.46
C LYS A 49 4.35 9.23 -8.84
N TRP A 50 4.37 10.53 -9.14
CA TRP A 50 4.12 11.05 -10.48
C TRP A 50 5.15 10.55 -11.50
N ALA A 51 6.43 10.53 -11.14
CA ALA A 51 7.49 10.00 -12.00
C ALA A 51 7.27 8.50 -12.30
N VAL A 52 6.91 7.72 -11.29
CA VAL A 52 6.52 6.31 -11.43
C VAL A 52 5.29 6.15 -12.33
N THR A 53 4.24 6.93 -12.11
CA THR A 53 3.00 6.87 -12.89
C THR A 53 3.26 7.17 -14.37
N ARG A 54 4.05 8.22 -14.66
CA ARG A 54 4.47 8.55 -16.03
C ARG A 54 5.34 7.47 -16.65
N TYR A 55 6.15 6.79 -15.84
CA TYR A 55 6.96 5.67 -16.31
C TYR A 55 6.06 4.50 -16.72
N ILE A 56 5.16 4.09 -15.82
CA ILE A 56 4.18 3.03 -16.07
C ILE A 56 3.35 3.30 -17.33
N ALA A 57 2.82 4.52 -17.47
CA ALA A 57 2.00 4.93 -18.61
C ALA A 57 2.71 4.80 -19.97
N ARG A 58 4.05 4.89 -19.99
CA ARG A 58 4.83 4.73 -21.22
C ARG A 58 5.12 3.27 -21.57
N ARG A 59 4.93 2.33 -20.64
CA ARG A 59 5.34 0.93 -20.79
C ARG A 59 4.16 -0.03 -20.90
N TRP A 60 3.12 0.19 -20.11
CA TRP A 60 1.91 -0.61 -20.21
C TRP A 60 1.05 -0.06 -21.34
N ALA A 61 1.04 -0.77 -22.47
CA ALA A 61 0.38 -0.35 -23.71
C ALA A 61 -1.11 -0.04 -23.53
N HIS A 62 -1.75 -0.61 -22.50
CA HIS A 62 -3.16 -0.43 -22.19
C HIS A 62 -3.42 0.54 -21.04
N PHE A 63 -2.38 1.07 -20.40
CA PHE A 63 -2.54 2.01 -19.32
C PHE A 63 -3.03 3.36 -19.85
N ASP A 64 -4.16 3.80 -19.33
CA ASP A 64 -4.69 5.14 -19.52
C ASP A 64 -5.20 5.66 -18.18
N SER A 65 -4.59 6.75 -17.70
CA SER A 65 -4.97 7.36 -16.43
C SER A 65 -6.41 7.90 -16.46
N SER A 66 -6.91 8.33 -17.62
CA SER A 66 -8.28 8.83 -17.75
C SER A 66 -9.31 7.71 -17.54
N ILE A 67 -9.05 6.51 -18.07
CA ILE A 67 -9.88 5.33 -17.87
C ILE A 67 -9.90 4.94 -16.39
N TYR A 68 -8.74 4.95 -15.73
CA TYR A 68 -8.66 4.67 -14.30
C TYR A 68 -9.43 5.71 -13.47
N LEU A 69 -9.19 7.00 -13.72
CA LEU A 69 -9.85 8.09 -12.98
C LEU A 69 -11.36 8.04 -13.16
N GLN A 70 -11.86 7.71 -14.36
CA GLN A 70 -13.29 7.54 -14.59
C GLN A 70 -13.87 6.37 -13.79
N ALA A 71 -13.23 5.20 -13.84
CA ALA A 71 -13.69 4.03 -13.08
C ALA A 71 -13.69 4.30 -11.56
N MET A 72 -12.65 4.95 -11.06
CA MET A 72 -12.57 5.30 -9.64
C MET A 72 -13.54 6.41 -9.23
N ALA A 73 -13.92 7.31 -10.14
CA ALA A 73 -14.95 8.31 -9.87
C ALA A 73 -16.32 7.65 -9.62
N GLU A 74 -16.64 6.57 -10.34
CA GLU A 74 -17.87 5.80 -10.15
C GLU A 74 -17.90 5.08 -8.79
N MET A 75 -16.73 4.71 -8.26
CA MET A 75 -16.55 4.02 -6.98
C MET A 75 -16.11 4.94 -5.84
N GLU A 76 -16.09 6.27 -6.02
CA GLU A 76 -15.48 7.19 -5.05
C GLU A 76 -16.10 7.09 -3.66
N LEU A 77 -17.43 7.06 -3.60
CA LEU A 77 -18.16 6.98 -2.33
C LEU A 77 -17.83 5.71 -1.56
N ASP A 78 -17.72 4.58 -2.27
CA ASP A 78 -17.37 3.31 -1.64
C ASP A 78 -15.89 3.30 -1.23
N ALA A 79 -15.00 3.83 -2.06
CA ALA A 79 -13.57 3.98 -1.74
C ALA A 79 -13.36 4.80 -0.45
N ARG A 80 -14.14 5.86 -0.25
CA ARG A 80 -14.04 6.71 0.95
C ARG A 80 -14.51 6.00 2.22
N ARG A 81 -15.41 5.01 2.13
CA ARG A 81 -15.88 4.23 3.29
C ARG A 81 -14.83 3.31 3.90
N TYR A 82 -13.71 3.06 3.22
CA TYR A 82 -12.58 2.31 3.75
C TYR A 82 -11.78 3.08 4.82
N TYR A 83 -12.12 4.34 5.03
CA TYR A 83 -11.45 5.22 5.96
C TYR A 83 -12.37 5.55 7.13
N ALA A 84 -11.84 5.42 8.36
CA ALA A 84 -12.58 5.68 9.59
C ALA A 84 -12.95 7.17 9.77
N TYR A 85 -12.14 8.09 9.25
CA TYR A 85 -12.40 9.52 9.34
C TYR A 85 -12.99 10.03 8.03
N ASP A 86 -13.98 10.91 8.15
CA ASP A 86 -14.45 11.69 7.02
C ASP A 86 -13.45 12.84 6.78
N PHE A 87 -12.94 12.93 5.55
CA PHE A 87 -11.99 13.95 5.10
C PHE A 87 -12.48 14.65 3.82
N HIS A 88 -13.81 14.71 3.60
CA HIS A 88 -14.42 15.33 2.44
C HIS A 88 -14.14 16.84 2.32
N GLU A 89 -13.88 17.53 3.43
CA GLU A 89 -13.59 18.98 3.41
C GLU A 89 -12.10 19.25 3.13
N GLU A 90 -11.21 18.33 3.50
CA GLU A 90 -9.77 18.42 3.35
C GLU A 90 -9.30 17.97 1.97
N ILE A 91 -10.00 17.02 1.36
CA ILE A 91 -9.67 16.49 0.03
C ILE A 91 -10.87 16.62 -0.92
N GLY A 92 -10.66 17.34 -2.02
CA GLY A 92 -11.60 17.34 -3.13
C GLY A 92 -11.70 15.97 -3.79
N SER A 93 -12.80 15.72 -4.50
CA SER A 93 -13.01 14.50 -5.29
C SER A 93 -11.85 14.23 -6.26
N TYR A 94 -11.49 15.22 -7.08
CA TYR A 94 -10.40 15.06 -8.04
C TYR A 94 -9.06 14.71 -7.37
N ASP A 95 -8.71 15.42 -6.29
CA ASP A 95 -7.45 15.20 -5.57
C ASP A 95 -7.41 13.81 -4.91
N PHE A 96 -8.56 13.32 -4.43
CA PHE A 96 -8.70 11.97 -3.91
C PHE A 96 -8.49 10.90 -4.98
N LEU A 97 -9.12 11.06 -6.15
CA LEU A 97 -8.94 10.13 -7.27
C LEU A 97 -7.50 10.12 -7.78
N VAL A 98 -6.86 11.29 -7.86
CA VAL A 98 -5.42 11.40 -8.20
C VAL A 98 -4.55 10.71 -7.16
N MET A 99 -4.85 10.86 -5.86
CA MET A 99 -4.12 10.16 -4.80
C MET A 99 -4.23 8.64 -4.98
N LEU A 100 -5.44 8.10 -5.20
CA LEU A 100 -5.62 6.67 -5.44
C LEU A 100 -4.83 6.18 -6.66
N LEU A 101 -4.78 6.96 -7.74
CA LEU A 101 -3.99 6.65 -8.93
C LEU A 101 -2.48 6.60 -8.62
N LEU A 102 -1.95 7.64 -7.98
CA LEU A 102 -0.52 7.75 -7.68
C LEU A 102 -0.06 6.66 -6.72
N ASP A 103 -0.84 6.41 -5.67
CA ASP A 103 -0.54 5.41 -4.65
C ASP A 103 -0.64 4.00 -5.23
N SER A 104 -1.68 3.72 -6.03
CA SER A 104 -1.83 2.45 -6.73
C SER A 104 -0.67 2.20 -7.69
N ALA A 105 -0.27 3.22 -8.46
CA ALA A 105 0.84 3.13 -9.40
C ALA A 105 2.17 2.86 -8.67
N PHE A 106 2.41 3.54 -7.56
CA PHE A 106 3.58 3.32 -6.72
C PHE A 106 3.62 1.90 -6.14
N ILE A 107 2.51 1.42 -5.58
CA ILE A 107 2.39 0.06 -5.05
C ILE A 107 2.69 -0.97 -6.15
N LEU A 108 2.09 -0.83 -7.33
CA LEU A 108 2.34 -1.73 -8.45
C LEU A 108 3.80 -1.72 -8.91
N PHE A 109 4.42 -0.54 -8.96
CA PHE A 109 5.84 -0.41 -9.30
C PHE A 109 6.74 -1.14 -8.31
N VAL A 110 6.48 -0.99 -7.00
CA VAL A 110 7.23 -1.68 -5.94
C VAL A 110 7.04 -3.19 -6.05
N LEU A 111 5.80 -3.66 -6.25
CA LEU A 111 5.50 -5.08 -6.41
C LEU A 111 6.19 -5.68 -7.65
N ASP A 112 6.19 -4.96 -8.77
CA ASP A 112 6.91 -5.39 -9.97
C ASP A 112 8.43 -5.47 -9.73
N ALA A 113 9.00 -4.45 -9.08
CA ALA A 113 10.42 -4.38 -8.77
C ALA A 113 10.94 -5.58 -7.97
N VAL A 114 10.14 -6.12 -7.04
CA VAL A 114 10.53 -7.25 -6.18
C VAL A 114 10.05 -8.62 -6.66
N GLY A 115 9.03 -8.65 -7.52
CA GLY A 115 8.32 -9.86 -7.93
C GLY A 115 8.49 -10.16 -9.42
N ASN A 116 7.59 -9.58 -10.23
CA ASN A 116 7.41 -9.90 -11.65
C ASN A 116 8.57 -9.45 -12.54
N LYS A 117 9.15 -8.27 -12.24
CA LYS A 117 10.14 -7.60 -13.08
C LYS A 117 9.67 -7.40 -14.53
N GLU A 118 8.36 -7.30 -14.77
CA GLU A 118 7.80 -7.10 -16.11
C GLU A 118 8.20 -5.72 -16.65
N LEU A 119 8.20 -4.68 -15.80
CA LEU A 119 8.59 -3.33 -16.21
C LEU A 119 10.06 -3.23 -16.63
N LEU A 120 10.94 -4.04 -16.03
CA LEU A 120 12.36 -4.13 -16.40
C LEU A 120 12.57 -4.55 -17.86
N TYR A 121 11.75 -5.47 -18.36
CA TYR A 121 11.92 -6.07 -19.68
C TYR A 121 11.02 -5.46 -20.75
N SER A 122 10.09 -4.58 -20.37
CA SER A 122 9.06 -4.01 -21.26
C SER A 122 9.50 -2.77 -22.05
N GLY A 123 10.80 -2.57 -22.35
CA GLY A 123 11.21 -1.58 -23.37
C GLY A 123 12.62 -1.01 -23.30
N ASN A 124 12.87 -0.02 -24.17
CA ASN A 124 14.21 0.49 -24.54
C ASN A 124 14.74 1.70 -23.74
N ASP A 125 14.17 2.00 -22.57
CA ASP A 125 14.74 3.02 -21.65
C ASP A 125 15.11 2.39 -20.29
N PRO A 126 16.29 1.77 -20.19
CA PRO A 126 16.79 1.19 -18.95
C PRO A 126 17.27 2.24 -17.94
N PHE A 127 17.60 3.46 -18.38
CA PHE A 127 18.15 4.52 -17.52
C PHE A 127 17.08 5.17 -16.64
N GLY A 128 15.92 5.52 -17.21
CA GLY A 128 14.80 6.08 -16.45
C GLY A 128 14.28 5.09 -15.40
N TYR A 129 14.17 3.81 -15.77
CA TYR A 129 13.76 2.75 -14.84
C TYR A 129 14.79 2.52 -13.74
N GLY A 130 16.07 2.37 -14.11
CA GLY A 130 17.13 2.10 -13.16
C GLY A 130 17.21 3.16 -12.06
N THR A 131 17.04 4.43 -12.42
CA THR A 131 17.07 5.54 -11.45
C THR A 131 15.92 5.46 -10.43
N LEU A 132 14.69 5.18 -10.88
CA LEU A 132 13.56 5.00 -9.98
C LEU A 132 13.76 3.74 -9.12
N LEU A 133 14.11 2.62 -9.74
CA LEU A 133 14.28 1.33 -9.09
C LEU A 133 15.34 1.36 -7.98
N LEU A 134 16.48 2.00 -8.21
CA LEU A 134 17.57 2.06 -7.23
C LEU A 134 17.09 2.68 -5.92
N LYS A 135 16.35 3.79 -5.97
CA LYS A 135 15.76 4.40 -4.77
C LYS A 135 14.82 3.43 -4.04
N VAL A 136 13.96 2.72 -4.77
CA VAL A 136 13.06 1.71 -4.17
C VAL A 136 13.83 0.56 -3.54
N GLN A 137 14.90 0.09 -4.18
CA GLN A 137 15.73 -1.00 -3.65
C GLN A 137 16.44 -0.60 -2.36
N ASP A 138 16.93 0.63 -2.28
CA ASP A 138 17.63 1.16 -1.10
C ASP A 138 16.72 1.30 0.13
N SER A 139 15.40 1.45 -0.07
CA SER A 139 14.42 1.62 1.01
C SER A 139 13.32 0.55 1.01
N ILE A 140 13.59 -0.63 0.44
CA ILE A 140 12.53 -1.61 0.18
C ILE A 140 11.88 -2.16 1.44
N MET A 141 12.64 -2.26 2.54
CA MET A 141 12.12 -2.78 3.80
C MET A 141 11.22 -1.77 4.48
N GLU A 142 11.63 -0.49 4.49
CA GLU A 142 10.87 0.63 5.01
C GLU A 142 9.56 0.81 4.23
N ILE A 143 9.62 0.76 2.89
CA ILE A 143 8.43 0.79 2.04
C ILE A 143 7.48 -0.35 2.43
N LYS A 144 7.96 -1.59 2.54
CA LYS A 144 7.09 -2.72 2.87
C LYS A 144 6.44 -2.60 4.24
N ILE A 145 7.16 -2.07 5.23
CA ILE A 145 6.61 -1.81 6.56
C ILE A 145 5.54 -0.73 6.48
N ASP A 146 5.81 0.37 5.78
CA ASP A 146 4.86 1.46 5.58
C ASP A 146 3.60 0.98 4.83
N LEU A 147 3.72 0.15 3.80
CA LEU A 147 2.59 -0.44 3.07
C LEU A 147 1.73 -1.38 3.93
N LEU A 148 2.20 -1.79 5.10
CA LEU A 148 1.49 -2.65 6.05
C LEU A 148 1.03 -1.89 7.30
N ARG A 149 1.19 -0.57 7.36
CA ARG A 149 0.60 0.23 8.44
C ARG A 149 -0.89 0.48 8.21
N LEU A 150 -1.68 0.44 9.28
CA LEU A 150 -3.14 0.64 9.24
C LEU A 150 -3.55 2.03 8.73
N ASP A 151 -2.80 3.05 9.13
CA ASP A 151 -3.01 4.45 8.77
C ASP A 151 -2.42 4.80 7.39
N ASN A 152 -1.89 3.82 6.66
CA ASN A 152 -1.19 4.00 5.39
C ASN A 152 -1.72 3.03 4.31
N GLN A 153 -3.06 2.89 4.24
CA GLN A 153 -3.75 2.00 3.33
C GLN A 153 -4.57 2.77 2.29
N ILE A 154 -4.82 2.11 1.16
CA ILE A 154 -5.87 2.45 0.21
C ILE A 154 -6.74 1.22 -0.04
N PRO A 155 -7.98 1.38 -0.55
CA PRO A 155 -8.82 0.24 -0.91
C PRO A 155 -8.10 -0.70 -1.87
N PHE A 156 -8.15 -2.00 -1.61
CA PHE A 156 -7.44 -3.01 -2.41
C PHE A 156 -7.88 -2.97 -3.87
N PHE A 157 -9.18 -2.80 -4.10
CA PHE A 157 -9.75 -2.73 -5.43
C PHE A 157 -9.19 -1.55 -6.24
N ALA A 158 -8.74 -0.46 -5.61
CA ALA A 158 -8.14 0.66 -6.32
C ALA A 158 -6.81 0.26 -7.00
N VAL A 159 -6.01 -0.60 -6.34
CA VAL A 159 -4.77 -1.13 -6.92
C VAL A 159 -5.07 -2.23 -7.95
N GLU A 160 -6.03 -3.10 -7.63
CA GLU A 160 -6.47 -4.18 -8.52
C GLU A 160 -7.01 -3.63 -9.85
N GLN A 161 -7.83 -2.57 -9.78
CA GLN A 161 -8.38 -1.90 -10.96
C GLN A 161 -7.28 -1.33 -11.85
N LEU A 162 -6.26 -0.70 -11.25
CA LEU A 162 -5.12 -0.18 -12.00
C LEU A 162 -4.35 -1.33 -12.68
N TYR A 163 -4.17 -2.45 -11.97
CA TYR A 163 -3.51 -3.63 -12.51
C TYR A 163 -4.26 -4.20 -13.72
N VAL A 164 -5.59 -4.37 -13.61
CA VAL A 164 -6.44 -4.90 -14.69
C VAL A 164 -6.40 -3.98 -15.91
N ILE A 165 -6.62 -2.68 -15.74
CA ILE A 165 -6.56 -1.69 -16.84
C ILE A 165 -5.21 -1.75 -17.55
N SER A 166 -4.12 -1.88 -16.79
CA SER A 166 -2.77 -1.95 -17.34
C SER A 166 -2.51 -3.16 -18.23
N HIS A 167 -3.23 -4.26 -18.02
CA HIS A 167 -3.03 -5.52 -18.74
C HIS A 167 -4.02 -5.75 -19.88
N CYS A 168 -5.25 -5.22 -19.78
CA CYS A 168 -6.27 -5.46 -20.81
C CYS A 168 -7.03 -4.21 -21.28
N GLY A 169 -6.78 -3.03 -20.69
CA GLY A 169 -7.38 -1.75 -21.09
C GLY A 169 -8.88 -1.65 -20.81
N LYS A 170 -9.42 -2.55 -19.98
CA LYS A 170 -10.85 -2.61 -19.65
C LYS A 170 -11.02 -2.41 -18.15
N PRO A 171 -11.64 -1.31 -17.70
CA PRO A 171 -12.05 -1.18 -16.31
C PRO A 171 -13.11 -2.23 -15.98
N ASP A 172 -13.18 -2.65 -14.72
CA ASP A 172 -14.20 -3.54 -14.15
C ASP A 172 -14.28 -4.91 -14.85
N TYR A 173 -13.20 -5.26 -15.55
CA TYR A 173 -13.08 -6.55 -16.20
C TYR A 173 -12.77 -7.62 -15.15
N HIS A 174 -13.80 -8.36 -14.77
CA HIS A 174 -13.64 -9.53 -13.94
C HIS A 174 -13.00 -10.67 -14.75
N ASN A 175 -11.84 -11.14 -14.29
CA ASN A 175 -11.07 -12.18 -14.93
C ASN A 175 -10.27 -12.96 -13.89
N ASP A 176 -10.85 -14.00 -13.31
CA ASP A 176 -10.26 -14.77 -12.20
C ASP A 176 -8.74 -14.96 -12.30
N TYR A 177 -8.22 -15.23 -13.50
CA TYR A 177 -6.78 -15.31 -13.76
C TYR A 177 -5.99 -14.02 -13.49
N LEU A 178 -6.44 -12.85 -13.93
CA LEU A 178 -5.78 -11.56 -13.65
C LEU A 178 -5.87 -11.18 -12.18
N GLN A 179 -7.03 -11.33 -11.55
CA GLN A 179 -7.19 -11.10 -10.10
C GLN A 179 -6.30 -12.07 -9.30
N GLU A 180 -6.25 -13.36 -9.69
CA GLU A 180 -5.33 -14.34 -9.10
C GLU A 180 -3.87 -13.91 -9.25
N LYS A 181 -3.47 -13.52 -10.47
CA LYS A 181 -2.11 -13.09 -10.78
C LYS A 181 -1.74 -11.88 -9.92
N PHE A 182 -2.64 -10.91 -9.79
CA PHE A 182 -2.44 -9.72 -8.96
C PHE A 182 -2.29 -10.07 -7.47
N ARG A 183 -3.22 -10.86 -6.90
CA ARG A 183 -3.16 -11.26 -5.49
C ARG A 183 -1.89 -12.06 -5.18
N ASN A 184 -1.48 -12.95 -6.07
CA ASN A 184 -0.22 -13.68 -5.94
C ASN A 184 1.01 -12.76 -6.06
N LEU A 185 0.97 -11.76 -6.95
CA LEU A 185 2.01 -10.73 -7.05
C LEU A 185 2.14 -9.97 -5.72
N VAL A 186 1.04 -9.50 -5.14
CA VAL A 186 1.02 -8.84 -3.83
C VAL A 186 1.68 -9.72 -2.76
N LEU A 187 1.25 -10.97 -2.63
CA LEU A 187 1.81 -11.89 -1.64
C LEU A 187 3.31 -12.18 -1.88
N SER A 188 3.72 -12.27 -3.15
CA SER A 188 5.13 -12.44 -3.50
C SER A 188 5.98 -11.25 -3.11
N GLY A 189 5.39 -10.03 -3.14
CA GLY A 189 6.05 -8.80 -2.73
C GLY A 189 6.44 -8.79 -1.26
N PHE A 190 5.72 -9.51 -0.42
CA PHE A 190 5.95 -9.58 1.03
C PHE A 190 6.49 -10.93 1.51
N LYS A 191 7.04 -11.76 0.61
CA LYS A 191 7.51 -13.13 0.93
C LYS A 191 8.67 -13.20 1.92
N ASP A 192 9.46 -12.12 1.97
CA ASP A 192 10.64 -11.95 2.82
C ASP A 192 10.29 -11.51 4.24
N LEU A 193 9.11 -10.92 4.45
CA LEU A 193 8.62 -10.56 5.79
C LEU A 193 8.21 -11.79 6.63
N TYR A 194 8.16 -11.59 7.95
CA TYR A 194 7.61 -12.53 8.92
C TYR A 194 6.30 -11.96 9.52
N PRO A 195 5.37 -12.82 9.95
CA PRO A 195 5.35 -14.28 9.80
C PRO A 195 5.28 -14.73 8.34
N LYS A 196 5.77 -15.95 8.05
CA LYS A 196 5.69 -16.54 6.71
C LYS A 196 4.26 -16.96 6.40
N ARG A 197 3.93 -17.03 5.10
CA ARG A 197 2.64 -17.53 4.63
C ARG A 197 2.35 -18.90 5.24
N GLU A 198 1.14 -19.07 5.74
CA GLU A 198 0.70 -20.31 6.36
C GLU A 198 0.69 -21.45 5.33
N LYS A 199 1.10 -22.65 5.74
CA LYS A 199 1.25 -23.78 4.83
C LYS A 199 -0.12 -24.24 4.36
N GLY A 200 -0.27 -24.47 3.05
CA GLY A 200 -1.51 -24.95 2.46
C GLY A 200 -2.57 -23.86 2.20
N ARG A 201 -2.34 -22.61 2.63
CA ARG A 201 -3.27 -21.51 2.39
C ARG A 201 -3.32 -21.13 0.91
N ARG A 202 -4.44 -21.42 0.25
CA ARG A 202 -4.69 -21.08 -1.15
C ARG A 202 -5.75 -19.99 -1.23
N ILE A 203 -5.62 -19.10 -2.21
CA ILE A 203 -6.65 -18.10 -2.49
C ILE A 203 -7.85 -18.87 -3.04
N ASN A 204 -8.99 -18.80 -2.35
CA ASN A 204 -10.27 -19.24 -2.90
C ASN A 204 -10.97 -18.01 -3.50
N PHE A 205 -11.49 -18.15 -4.72
CA PHE A 205 -11.94 -17.01 -5.54
C PHE A 205 -13.38 -16.60 -5.26
N GLU A 206 -14.20 -17.51 -4.75
CA GLU A 206 -15.64 -17.28 -4.59
C GLU A 206 -15.99 -16.50 -3.31
N ASP A 207 -15.12 -16.51 -2.28
CA ASP A 207 -15.51 -16.09 -0.93
C ASP A 207 -14.55 -15.11 -0.24
N THR A 208 -13.56 -14.54 -0.93
CA THR A 208 -12.61 -13.63 -0.27
C THR A 208 -12.33 -12.38 -1.07
N GLU A 209 -13.02 -11.31 -0.69
CA GLU A 209 -12.64 -9.94 -0.99
C GLU A 209 -11.65 -9.45 0.08
N PHE A 210 -10.75 -8.56 -0.34
CA PHE A 210 -9.75 -7.97 0.54
C PHE A 210 -9.97 -6.47 0.60
N ASP A 211 -9.93 -5.92 1.81
CA ASP A 211 -10.18 -4.49 1.99
C ASP A 211 -8.98 -3.64 1.57
N HIS A 212 -7.78 -4.11 1.88
CA HIS A 212 -6.52 -3.41 1.63
C HIS A 212 -5.34 -4.40 1.69
N LEU A 213 -4.12 -3.95 1.37
CA LEU A 213 -2.92 -4.80 1.31
C LEU A 213 -2.63 -5.51 2.64
N LEU A 214 -2.76 -4.79 3.76
CA LEU A 214 -2.57 -5.38 5.08
C LEU A 214 -3.59 -6.49 5.38
N HIS A 215 -4.85 -6.37 4.94
CA HIS A 215 -5.84 -7.44 5.11
C HIS A 215 -5.38 -8.69 4.35
N LEU A 216 -5.02 -8.60 3.07
CA LEU A 216 -4.49 -9.75 2.31
C LEU A 216 -3.22 -10.33 2.95
N PHE A 217 -2.31 -9.46 3.43
CA PHE A 217 -1.10 -9.88 4.12
C PHE A 217 -1.43 -10.70 5.37
N HIS A 218 -2.26 -10.16 6.25
CA HIS A 218 -2.67 -10.78 7.50
C HIS A 218 -3.44 -12.08 7.26
N TRP A 219 -4.40 -12.04 6.32
CA TRP A 219 -5.14 -13.20 5.82
C TRP A 219 -4.17 -14.33 5.54
N SER A 220 -3.25 -14.15 4.59
CA SER A 220 -2.34 -15.22 4.15
C SER A 220 -1.40 -15.83 5.22
N ARG A 221 -1.28 -15.23 6.41
CA ARG A 221 -0.35 -15.63 7.48
C ARG A 221 -1.04 -16.19 8.71
N VAL A 222 -2.34 -16.00 8.82
CA VAL A 222 -3.11 -16.44 9.98
C VAL A 222 -3.83 -17.76 9.65
N PRO A 223 -3.73 -18.78 10.53
CA PRO A 223 -4.45 -20.04 10.35
C PRO A 223 -5.94 -19.88 10.04
N GLU A 224 -6.48 -20.74 9.17
CA GLU A 224 -7.84 -20.63 8.61
C GLU A 224 -8.94 -20.76 9.68
N ASP A 225 -8.70 -21.56 10.72
CA ASP A 225 -9.57 -21.75 11.89
C ASP A 225 -9.86 -20.45 12.65
N LYS A 226 -8.99 -19.44 12.51
CA LYS A 226 -9.20 -18.12 13.11
C LYS A 226 -10.12 -17.19 12.30
N TYR A 227 -10.40 -17.50 11.03
CA TYR A 227 -11.38 -16.76 10.22
C TYR A 227 -12.76 -17.40 10.25
N LEU A 228 -12.83 -18.72 10.49
CA LEU A 228 -14.08 -19.47 10.61
C LEU A 228 -14.79 -19.30 11.96
N SER A 229 -14.17 -18.60 12.91
CA SER A 229 -14.65 -18.47 14.30
C SER A 229 -15.37 -17.15 14.61
N ALA A 230 -15.61 -16.28 13.63
CA ALA A 230 -16.52 -15.16 13.81
C ALA A 230 -17.97 -15.65 13.61
N PRO A 231 -18.85 -15.64 14.64
CA PRO A 231 -20.26 -15.89 14.41
C PRO A 231 -20.84 -14.76 13.54
N GLN A 232 -21.60 -15.16 12.52
CA GLN A 232 -22.42 -14.27 11.68
C GLN A 232 -23.44 -13.47 12.52
#